data_AF-A0A2V8K3N7-F1
#
_entry.id   AF-A0A2V8K3N7-F1
#
_cell.length_a   1.000
_cell.length_b   1.000
_cell.length_c   1.000
_cell.angle_alpha   90.00
_cell.angle_beta   90.00
_cell.angle_gamma   90.00
#
_symmetry.space_group_name_H-M   'P 1'
#
loop_
_entity.id
_entity.type
_entity.pdbx_description
1 polymer ?
#
loop_
_entity_poly.entity_id
_entity_poly.type
_entity_poly.pdbx_seq_one_letter_code
_entity_poly.pdbx_strand_id
1 'polypeptide(L)'
;RFLHSVAGNITTAFAGKIPGLKTFLLVLMIPCLLAVSSCVARYTVHPGALDKTDSAAYDVLLIAQSTIDQARILYQAGQLPGPAAEALNRLIAAYNIARESWRIYRGAPSAIYLDQVTRNVSDLARSLRAFEKEAK
;
A
#
# COMPACT_ATOMS: atom_id res chain seq x y z
N ARG A 1 -7.20 -16.95 53.37
CA ARG A 1 -5.98 -16.12 53.58
C ARG A 1 -6.23 -14.80 52.88
N PHE A 2 -6.46 -13.75 53.68
CA PHE A 2 -6.48 -12.31 53.42
C PHE A 2 -7.14 -11.72 52.15
N LEU A 3 -8.21 -10.96 52.41
CA LEU A 3 -8.70 -9.80 51.66
C LEU A 3 -7.57 -8.78 51.40
N HIS A 4 -7.65 -8.01 50.31
CA HIS A 4 -7.86 -6.55 50.37
C HIS A 4 -7.97 -5.98 48.94
N SER A 5 -9.06 -5.26 48.73
CA SER A 5 -9.28 -4.34 47.62
C SER A 5 -8.34 -3.14 47.76
N VAL A 6 -7.70 -2.74 46.66
CA VAL A 6 -7.34 -1.33 46.44
C VAL A 6 -7.88 -0.95 45.07
N ALA A 7 -9.02 -0.27 45.11
CA ALA A 7 -9.47 0.58 44.05
C ALA A 7 -8.39 1.64 43.77
N GLY A 8 -7.86 1.64 42.55
CA GLY A 8 -7.00 2.69 42.02
C GLY A 8 -7.61 3.24 40.76
N ASN A 9 -8.63 4.07 40.92
CA ASN A 9 -9.07 5.02 39.90
C ASN A 9 -7.88 5.93 39.55
N ILE A 10 -7.27 5.73 38.39
CA ILE A 10 -6.38 6.72 37.77
C ILE A 10 -7.01 7.16 36.45
N THR A 11 -8.26 7.58 36.53
CA THR A 11 -8.79 8.49 35.53
C THR A 11 -8.38 9.90 35.96
N THR A 12 -7.71 10.61 35.04
CA THR A 12 -7.49 12.07 34.98
C THR A 12 -6.19 12.65 35.56
N ALA A 13 -5.15 12.68 34.72
CA ALA A 13 -4.27 13.83 34.44
C ALA A 13 -3.21 13.29 33.45
N PHE A 14 -3.40 13.37 32.14
CA PHE A 14 -3.23 14.60 31.36
C PHE A 14 -4.34 14.76 30.34
N ALA A 15 -5.26 15.67 30.64
CA ALA A 15 -5.97 16.45 29.63
C ALA A 15 -4.95 17.38 28.97
N GLY A 16 -4.23 16.84 27.98
CA GLY A 16 -3.44 17.61 27.05
C GLY A 16 -3.79 17.14 25.66
N LYS A 17 -4.60 17.91 24.92
CA LYS A 17 -4.71 17.78 23.47
C LYS A 17 -3.28 17.84 22.92
N ILE A 18 -2.74 16.71 22.49
CA ILE A 18 -1.61 16.68 21.56
C ILE A 18 -2.25 16.50 20.18
N PRO A 19 -2.48 17.58 19.42
CA PRO A 19 -2.95 17.45 18.05
C PRO A 19 -1.78 16.83 17.26
N GLY A 20 -1.99 15.67 16.64
CA GLY A 20 -1.03 15.12 15.67
C GLY A 20 -0.39 13.77 15.99
N LEU A 21 -0.65 13.15 17.16
CA LEU A 21 -0.07 11.83 17.46
C LEU A 21 -0.59 10.71 16.54
N LYS A 22 -1.83 10.83 16.05
CA LYS A 22 -2.39 9.89 15.05
C LYS A 22 -1.69 9.98 13.69
N THR A 23 -1.20 11.17 13.32
CA THR A 23 -0.48 11.40 12.06
C THR A 23 0.98 10.98 12.14
N PHE A 24 1.60 11.11 13.32
CA PHE A 24 3.00 10.72 13.52
C PHE A 24 3.23 9.21 13.46
N LEU A 25 2.26 8.39 13.91
CA LEU A 25 2.36 6.93 13.81
C LEU A 25 2.27 6.44 12.36
N LEU A 26 1.45 7.09 11.53
CA LEU A 26 1.29 6.73 10.12
C LEU A 26 2.53 7.13 9.29
N VAL A 27 3.08 8.32 9.57
CA VAL A 27 4.26 8.86 8.88
C VAL A 27 5.56 8.13 9.22
N LEU A 28 5.64 7.47 10.40
CA LEU A 28 6.84 6.74 10.82
C LEU A 28 6.88 5.27 10.33
N MET A 29 5.74 4.68 9.97
CA MET A 29 5.68 3.29 9.47
C MET A 29 5.99 3.18 7.97
N ILE A 30 5.79 4.25 7.21
CA ILE A 30 6.01 4.30 5.75
C ILE A 30 7.52 4.29 5.37
N PRO A 31 8.45 4.97 6.07
CA PRO A 31 9.87 4.97 5.71
C PRO A 31 10.61 3.70 6.17
N CYS A 32 10.09 3.00 7.17
CA CYS A 32 10.77 1.83 7.76
C CYS A 32 10.77 0.61 6.83
N LEU A 33 9.86 0.57 5.85
CA LEU A 33 9.79 -0.50 4.84
C LEU A 33 10.85 -0.37 3.73
N LEU A 34 11.58 0.75 3.65
CA LEU A 34 12.49 1.05 2.54
C LEU A 34 13.98 0.93 2.90
N ALA A 35 14.32 0.51 4.12
CA ALA A 35 15.69 0.38 4.61
C ALA A 35 16.34 -1.00 4.33
N VAL A 36 15.95 -1.71 3.27
CA VAL A 36 16.59 -2.98 2.85
C VAL A 36 17.62 -2.74 1.75
N SER A 37 18.73 -2.10 2.12
CA SER A 37 19.91 -2.01 1.27
C SER A 37 20.81 -3.24 1.47
N SER A 38 21.14 -3.89 0.36
CA SER A 38 22.32 -4.75 0.09
C SER A 38 22.53 -6.12 0.77
N CYS A 39 21.59 -6.66 1.53
CA CYS A 39 21.55 -8.13 1.71
C CYS A 39 20.76 -8.71 0.54
N VAL A 40 21.10 -9.91 0.01
CA VAL A 40 20.19 -10.65 -0.88
C VAL A 40 18.90 -10.87 -0.10
N ALA A 41 17.96 -9.94 -0.25
CA ALA A 41 16.66 -10.03 0.35
C ALA A 41 16.04 -11.26 -0.29
N ARG A 42 15.98 -12.35 0.48
CA ARG A 42 15.26 -13.55 0.09
C ARG A 42 13.80 -13.14 0.05
N TYR A 43 13.39 -12.59 -1.09
CA TYR A 43 12.00 -12.24 -1.33
C TYR A 43 11.19 -13.52 -1.12
N THR A 44 10.36 -13.50 -0.09
CA THR A 44 9.53 -14.63 0.29
C THR A 44 8.43 -14.77 -0.75
N VAL A 45 8.53 -15.82 -1.56
CA VAL A 45 7.50 -16.14 -2.55
C VAL A 45 6.25 -16.60 -1.83
N HIS A 46 5.11 -15.97 -2.10
CA HIS A 46 3.84 -16.35 -1.51
C HIS A 46 3.45 -17.79 -1.89
N PRO A 47 2.86 -18.58 -0.97
CA PRO A 47 2.27 -19.86 -1.33
C PRO A 47 1.26 -19.72 -2.47
N GLY A 48 1.38 -20.56 -3.50
CA GLY A 48 0.50 -20.53 -4.67
C GLY A 48 0.88 -19.49 -5.74
N ALA A 49 2.00 -18.78 -5.57
CA ALA A 49 2.60 -18.01 -6.65
C ALA A 49 3.35 -18.91 -7.64
N LEU A 50 3.32 -18.55 -8.92
CA LEU A 50 4.03 -19.26 -10.00
C LEU A 50 5.55 -19.11 -9.88
N ASP A 51 5.99 -17.90 -9.52
CA ASP A 51 7.38 -17.53 -9.34
C ASP A 51 7.51 -16.25 -8.48
N LYS A 52 8.73 -15.71 -8.39
CA LYS A 52 9.00 -14.45 -7.68
C LYS A 52 8.30 -13.25 -8.30
N THR A 53 8.18 -13.21 -9.63
CA THR A 53 7.55 -12.12 -10.36
C THR A 53 6.06 -12.10 -10.13
N ASP A 54 5.39 -13.26 -10.15
CA ASP A 54 3.97 -13.43 -9.83
C ASP A 54 3.68 -12.95 -8.40
N SER A 55 4.51 -13.38 -7.45
CA SER A 55 4.39 -12.97 -6.04
C SER A 55 4.60 -11.46 -5.87
N ALA A 56 5.60 -10.86 -6.52
CA ALA A 56 5.85 -9.43 -6.46
C ALA A 56 4.75 -8.62 -7.15
N ALA A 57 4.23 -9.11 -8.29
CA ALA A 57 3.11 -8.49 -8.99
C ALA A 57 1.85 -8.46 -8.10
N TYR A 58 1.59 -9.56 -7.39
CA TYR A 58 0.47 -9.64 -6.44
C TYR A 58 0.58 -8.57 -5.34
N ASP A 59 1.76 -8.39 -4.72
CA ASP A 59 1.97 -7.37 -3.69
C ASP A 59 1.71 -5.96 -4.21
N VAL A 60 2.24 -5.62 -5.39
CA VAL A 60 2.05 -4.29 -5.99
C VAL A 60 0.57 -4.04 -6.33
N LEU A 61 -0.12 -5.04 -6.89
CA LEU A 61 -1.55 -4.97 -7.18
C LEU A 61 -2.37 -4.74 -5.91
N LEU A 62 -2.04 -5.44 -4.82
CA LEU A 62 -2.74 -5.30 -3.55
C LEU A 62 -2.57 -3.89 -2.94
N ILE A 63 -1.33 -3.38 -2.92
CA ILE A 63 -1.04 -2.03 -2.45
C ILE A 63 -1.81 -1.02 -3.30
N ALA A 64 -1.69 -1.09 -4.63
CA ALA A 64 -2.35 -0.15 -5.53
C ALA A 64 -3.88 -0.16 -5.38
N GLN A 65 -4.49 -1.34 -5.23
CA GLN A 65 -5.94 -1.45 -4.99
C GLN A 65 -6.33 -0.74 -3.68
N SER A 66 -5.61 -1.00 -2.59
CA SER A 66 -5.89 -0.36 -1.30
C SER A 66 -5.76 1.16 -1.37
N THR A 67 -4.76 1.67 -2.10
CA THR A 67 -4.57 3.11 -2.32
C THR A 67 -5.71 3.71 -3.16
N ILE A 68 -6.13 3.03 -4.24
CA ILE A 68 -7.26 3.46 -5.06
C ILE A 68 -8.55 3.53 -4.23
N ASP A 69 -8.80 2.52 -3.40
CA ASP A 69 -10.00 2.46 -2.57
C ASP A 69 -10.03 3.59 -1.52
N GLN A 70 -8.89 3.87 -0.87
CA GLN A 70 -8.77 5.02 0.04
C GLN A 70 -8.94 6.36 -0.70
N ALA A 71 -8.31 6.52 -1.86
CA ALA A 71 -8.40 7.74 -2.65
C ALA A 71 -9.84 8.02 -3.13
N ARG A 72 -10.61 6.98 -3.46
CA ARG A 72 -12.03 7.10 -3.79
C ARG A 72 -12.87 7.61 -2.63
N ILE A 73 -12.60 7.13 -1.41
CA ILE A 73 -13.27 7.64 -0.20
C ILE A 73 -12.99 9.13 -0.02
N LEU A 74 -11.72 9.55 -0.14
CA LEU A 74 -11.34 10.96 -0.05
C LEU A 74 -11.97 11.81 -1.16
N TYR A 75 -12.02 11.29 -2.38
CA TYR A 75 -12.66 11.97 -3.51
C TYR A 75 -14.16 12.18 -3.26
N GLN A 76 -14.88 11.16 -2.80
CA GLN A 76 -16.31 11.24 -2.46
C GLN A 76 -16.56 12.22 -1.30
N ALA A 77 -15.63 12.33 -0.36
CA ALA A 77 -15.70 13.28 0.74
C ALA A 77 -15.31 14.72 0.33
N GLY A 78 -14.89 14.97 -0.92
CA GLY A 78 -14.36 16.27 -1.36
C GLY A 78 -13.02 16.64 -0.72
N GLN A 79 -12.28 15.65 -0.21
CA GLN A 79 -11.02 15.80 0.54
C GLN A 79 -9.78 15.43 -0.29
N LEU A 80 -9.96 15.00 -1.53
CA LEU A 80 -8.84 14.71 -2.43
C LEU A 80 -8.37 16.00 -3.13
N PRO A 81 -7.06 16.34 -3.08
CA PRO A 81 -6.53 17.49 -3.80
C PRO A 81 -6.82 17.44 -5.31
N GLY A 82 -6.99 18.60 -5.95
CA GLY A 82 -7.29 18.69 -7.38
C GLY A 82 -6.30 17.93 -8.29
N PRO A 83 -4.98 18.15 -8.16
CA PRO A 83 -3.98 17.39 -8.93
C PRO A 83 -4.00 15.88 -8.66
N ALA A 84 -4.37 15.47 -7.44
CA ALA A 84 -4.46 14.07 -7.06
C ALA A 84 -5.63 13.34 -7.75
N ALA A 85 -6.70 14.03 -8.15
CA ALA A 85 -7.80 13.42 -8.89
C ALA A 85 -7.37 12.92 -10.28
N GLU A 86 -6.57 13.72 -10.99
CA GLU A 86 -6.03 13.31 -12.29
C GLU A 86 -5.00 12.17 -12.13
N ALA A 87 -4.15 12.26 -11.11
CA ALA A 87 -3.21 11.19 -10.78
C ALA A 87 -3.91 9.88 -10.37
N LEU A 88 -5.04 9.96 -9.68
CA LEU A 88 -5.87 8.81 -9.32
C LEU A 88 -6.41 8.11 -10.57
N ASN A 89 -6.90 8.87 -11.55
CA ASN A 89 -7.37 8.29 -12.81
C ASN A 89 -6.26 7.55 -13.57
N ARG A 90 -5.04 8.12 -13.60
CA ARG A 90 -3.87 7.44 -14.18
C ARG A 90 -3.51 6.17 -13.41
N LEU A 91 -3.53 6.21 -12.08
CA LEU A 91 -3.28 5.05 -11.23
C LEU A 91 -4.31 3.93 -11.48
N ILE A 92 -5.60 4.26 -11.58
CA ILE A 92 -6.67 3.30 -11.90
C ILE A 92 -6.44 2.66 -13.27
N ALA A 93 -6.08 3.46 -14.28
CA ALA A 93 -5.78 2.94 -15.62
C ALA A 93 -4.60 1.97 -15.61
N ALA A 94 -3.48 2.34 -14.97
CA ALA A 94 -2.31 1.49 -14.83
C ALA A 94 -2.62 0.20 -14.05
N TYR A 95 -3.43 0.29 -13.00
CA TYR A 95 -3.87 -0.86 -12.20
C TYR A 95 -4.65 -1.86 -13.06
N ASN A 96 -5.60 -1.40 -13.86
CA ASN A 96 -6.41 -2.26 -14.72
C ASN A 96 -5.52 -2.99 -15.75
N ILE A 97 -4.58 -2.29 -16.38
CA ILE A 97 -3.63 -2.87 -17.34
C ILE A 97 -2.73 -3.92 -16.67
N ALA A 98 -2.14 -3.58 -15.52
CA ALA A 98 -1.28 -4.50 -14.79
C ALA A 98 -2.04 -5.74 -14.33
N ARG A 99 -3.24 -5.56 -13.73
CA ARG A 99 -4.09 -6.65 -13.26
C ARG A 99 -4.48 -7.60 -14.39
N GLU A 100 -4.81 -7.07 -15.56
CA GLU A 100 -5.17 -7.89 -16.71
C GLU A 100 -3.96 -8.68 -17.22
N SER A 101 -2.82 -8.03 -17.41
CA SER A 101 -1.60 -8.74 -17.83
C SER A 101 -1.13 -9.80 -16.82
N TRP A 102 -1.33 -9.55 -15.53
CA TRP A 102 -1.05 -10.53 -14.47
C TRP A 102 -1.98 -11.74 -14.57
N ARG A 103 -3.28 -11.53 -14.82
CA ARG A 103 -4.23 -12.64 -15.06
C ARG A 103 -3.88 -13.45 -16.30
N ILE A 104 -3.50 -12.80 -17.40
CA ILE A 104 -3.06 -13.47 -18.63
C ILE A 104 -1.80 -14.30 -18.35
N TYR A 105 -0.80 -13.72 -17.69
CA TYR A 105 0.42 -14.44 -17.31
C TYR A 105 0.10 -15.69 -16.48
N ARG A 106 -0.78 -15.55 -15.48
CA ARG A 106 -1.18 -16.68 -14.64
C ARG A 106 -1.98 -17.75 -15.37
N GLY A 107 -2.79 -17.36 -16.36
CA GLY A 107 -3.60 -18.29 -17.16
C GLY A 107 -2.80 -19.05 -18.22
N ALA A 108 -1.72 -18.46 -18.74
CA ALA A 108 -0.86 -19.07 -19.74
C ALA A 108 0.61 -18.64 -19.55
N PRO A 109 1.35 -19.20 -18.58
CA PRO A 109 2.71 -18.74 -18.29
C PRO A 109 3.64 -18.86 -19.51
N SER A 110 4.20 -17.73 -19.95
CA SER A 110 5.15 -17.67 -21.07
C SER A 110 6.12 -16.49 -20.90
N ALA A 111 7.27 -16.55 -21.57
CA ALA A 111 8.24 -15.46 -21.54
C ALA A 111 7.66 -14.11 -22.05
N ILE A 112 6.77 -14.17 -23.05
CA ILE A 112 6.12 -12.97 -23.61
C ILE A 112 5.24 -12.31 -22.55
N TYR A 113 4.41 -13.10 -21.86
CA TYR A 113 3.51 -12.56 -20.83
C TYR A 113 4.24 -12.19 -19.54
N LEU A 114 5.33 -12.88 -19.20
CA LEU A 114 6.20 -12.53 -18.08
C LEU A 114 6.81 -11.13 -18.29
N ASP A 115 7.33 -10.87 -19.48
CA ASP A 115 7.90 -9.59 -19.87
C ASP A 115 6.82 -8.47 -19.88
N GLN A 116 5.62 -8.78 -20.37
CA GLN A 116 4.48 -7.86 -20.36
C GLN A 116 4.02 -7.51 -18.93
N VAL A 117 3.82 -8.50 -18.05
CA VAL A 117 3.41 -8.23 -16.66
C VAL A 117 4.49 -7.46 -15.91
N THR A 118 5.76 -7.77 -16.14
CA THR A 118 6.88 -7.06 -15.50
C THR A 118 6.88 -5.58 -15.85
N ARG A 119 6.69 -5.23 -17.13
CA ARG A 119 6.55 -3.82 -17.55
C ARG A 119 5.33 -3.17 -16.92
N ASN A 120 4.16 -3.78 -17.04
CA ASN A 120 2.91 -3.18 -16.59
C ASN A 120 2.88 -2.98 -15.07
N VAL A 121 3.44 -3.90 -14.29
CA VAL A 121 3.59 -3.77 -12.83
C VAL A 121 4.59 -2.66 -12.49
N SER A 122 5.67 -2.50 -13.26
CA SER A 122 6.60 -1.38 -13.09
C SER A 122 5.94 -0.03 -13.37
N ASP A 123 5.09 0.05 -14.40
CA ASP A 123 4.33 1.24 -14.74
C ASP A 123 3.25 1.56 -13.69
N LEU A 124 2.61 0.53 -13.13
CA LEU A 124 1.72 0.65 -11.97
C LEU A 124 2.47 1.23 -10.76
N ALA A 125 3.64 0.69 -10.42
CA ALA A 125 4.44 1.18 -9.30
C ALA A 125 4.86 2.65 -9.49
N ARG A 126 5.18 3.06 -10.74
CA ARG A 126 5.47 4.47 -11.06
C ARG A 126 4.23 5.36 -10.90
N SER A 127 3.08 4.90 -11.36
CA SER A 127 1.80 5.63 -11.25
C SER A 127 1.36 5.78 -9.79
N LEU A 128 1.60 4.76 -8.97
CA LEU A 128 1.35 4.79 -7.53
C LEU A 128 2.18 5.87 -6.84
N ARG A 129 3.50 5.90 -7.08
CA ARG A 129 4.39 6.93 -6.53
C ARG A 129 4.02 8.33 -7.00
N ALA A 130 3.57 8.47 -8.25
CA ALA A 130 3.10 9.75 -8.77
C ALA A 130 1.84 10.21 -8.03
N PHE A 131 0.85 9.33 -7.85
CA PHE A 131 -0.35 9.63 -7.06
C PHE A 131 -0.01 10.04 -5.62
N GLU A 132 0.86 9.29 -4.94
CA GLU A 132 1.31 9.62 -3.58
C GLU A 132 2.01 10.97 -3.47
N LYS A 133 2.64 11.44 -4.55
CA LYS A 133 3.26 12.77 -4.59
C LYS A 133 2.22 13.88 -4.71
N GLU A 134 1.19 13.68 -5.54
CA GLU A 134 0.12 14.66 -5.76
C GLU A 134 -0.92 14.69 -4.64
N ALA A 135 -1.03 13.61 -3.86
CA ALA A 135 -1.97 13.47 -2.74
C ALA A 135 -1.46 14.01 -1.40
N LYS A 136 -0.24 14.58 -1.36
CA LYS A 136 0.34 15.26 -0.19
C LYS A 136 -0.01 16.73 -0.18
#